data_AF-A0A242W716-F1
#
_entry.id   AF-A0A242W716-F1
#
_cell.length_a   1.000
_cell.length_b   1.000
_cell.length_c   1.000
_cell.angle_alpha   90.00
_cell.angle_beta   90.00
_cell.angle_gamma   90.00
#
_symmetry.space_group_name_H-M   'P 1'
#
loop_
_entity.id
_entity.type
_entity.pdbx_description
1 polymer ?
#
loop_
_entity_poly.entity_id
_entity_poly.type
_entity_poly.pdbx_seq_one_letter_code
_entity_poly.pdbx_strand_id
1 'polypeptide(L)'
;MSMDYNELIERSANDDRDISVSRSPKEREMLYATDVEPYLLLLTQKQLKFVYALCGNNMNVPKASEEAGITRDYGHKLLTNPNVRKAYTALMNQRNFHKVMGYQEVLEFATSVVRGEIKDTTLNMKTGEAFTHEPLVKDRFKYLETLMKHNNVLADKQLLNVQATGKTTIMVDIEGMEDFDFNGTDNLNEPVRKDITDDIIDM
;
A
#
# COMPACT_ATOMS: atom_id res chain seq x y z
N MET A 1 10.72 36.89 37.89
CA MET A 1 11.17 36.86 36.48
C MET A 1 10.42 35.74 35.79
N SER A 2 9.30 36.09 35.16
CA SER A 2 8.44 35.18 34.38
C SER A 2 8.74 35.45 32.92
N MET A 3 9.19 34.45 32.17
CA MET A 3 9.34 34.55 30.72
C MET A 3 8.01 34.16 30.07
N ASP A 4 7.40 35.13 29.38
CA ASP A 4 6.27 34.90 28.49
C ASP A 4 6.73 34.13 27.25
N TYR A 5 6.16 32.94 27.05
CA TYR A 5 6.35 32.07 25.87
C TYR A 5 5.27 32.31 24.81
N ASN A 6 4.86 33.56 24.62
CA ASN A 6 3.87 33.91 23.61
C ASN A 6 4.49 34.88 22.60
N GLU A 7 5.31 34.36 21.69
CA GLU A 7 5.41 34.96 20.37
C GLU A 7 5.88 33.95 19.32
N LEU A 8 5.10 33.89 18.23
CA LEU A 8 5.36 33.30 16.91
C LEU A 8 5.02 31.82 16.66
N ILE A 9 3.72 31.55 16.60
CA ILE A 9 3.15 31.02 15.35
C ILE A 9 1.98 31.94 15.01
N GLU A 10 2.17 32.86 14.06
CA GLU A 10 1.04 33.57 13.45
C GLU A 10 0.21 32.56 12.66
N ARG A 11 -0.79 31.99 13.35
CA ARG A 11 -1.90 31.31 12.72
C ARG A 11 -2.83 32.37 12.15
N SER A 12 -3.21 32.21 10.89
CA SER A 12 -4.36 32.94 10.34
C SER A 12 -5.56 32.74 11.26
N ALA A 13 -6.13 33.83 11.78
CA ALA A 13 -7.23 33.83 12.75
C ALA A 13 -8.54 33.18 12.26
N ASN A 14 -8.55 32.69 11.02
CA ASN A 14 -9.68 32.01 10.39
C ASN A 14 -9.57 30.49 10.38
N ASP A 15 -8.43 29.90 10.75
CA ASP A 15 -8.19 28.45 10.60
C ASP A 15 -8.74 27.62 11.77
N ASP A 16 -8.88 28.22 12.97
CA ASP A 16 -9.38 27.52 14.17
C ASP A 16 -10.93 27.55 14.29
N ARG A 17 -11.65 28.08 13.29
CA ARG A 17 -13.13 28.17 13.28
C ARG A 17 -13.82 27.33 12.21
N ASP A 18 -13.05 26.62 11.38
CA ASP A 18 -13.62 25.69 10.41
C ASP A 18 -13.75 24.30 11.03
N ILE A 19 -14.94 24.01 11.58
CA ILE A 19 -15.28 22.70 12.16
C ILE A 19 -15.32 21.57 11.13
N SER A 20 -15.13 21.87 9.84
CA SER A 20 -15.21 20.90 8.75
C SER A 20 -13.91 20.13 8.48
N VAL A 21 -12.78 20.51 9.08
CA VAL A 21 -11.48 19.89 8.78
C VAL A 21 -10.69 19.53 10.04
N SER A 22 -10.32 18.26 10.18
CA SER A 22 -9.55 17.74 11.33
C SER A 22 -8.10 18.22 11.37
N ARG A 23 -7.49 18.18 12.55
CA ARG A 23 -6.19 18.81 12.85
C ARG A 23 -4.98 18.01 12.32
N SER A 24 -5.15 16.72 12.02
CA SER A 24 -4.09 15.83 11.53
C SER A 24 -4.13 15.70 10.00
N PRO A 25 -3.00 15.87 9.29
CA PRO A 25 -2.92 15.64 7.83
C PRO A 25 -3.44 14.26 7.40
N LYS A 26 -3.19 13.24 8.23
CA LYS A 26 -3.64 11.86 8.02
C LYS A 26 -5.14 11.68 8.30
N GLU A 27 -5.70 12.39 9.28
CA GLU A 27 -7.15 12.34 9.55
C GLU A 27 -7.94 13.09 8.48
N ARG A 28 -7.38 14.16 7.91
CA ARG A 28 -7.93 14.84 6.73
C ARG A 28 -7.92 13.91 5.51
N GLU A 29 -6.84 13.16 5.30
CA GLU A 29 -6.81 12.11 4.28
C GLU A 29 -7.83 10.99 4.54
N MET A 30 -8.03 10.57 5.80
CA MET A 30 -8.97 9.50 6.17
C MET A 30 -10.45 9.90 6.04
N LEU A 31 -10.78 11.17 6.29
CA LEU A 31 -12.13 11.71 6.07
C LEU A 31 -12.52 11.74 4.57
N TYR A 32 -11.53 11.74 3.66
CA TYR A 32 -11.72 11.66 2.20
C TYR A 32 -11.31 10.28 1.59
N ALA A 33 -10.95 9.28 2.40
CA ALA A 33 -10.14 8.12 1.97
C ALA A 33 -10.79 7.06 1.07
N THR A 34 -12.07 7.15 0.75
CA THR A 34 -12.58 6.95 -0.63
C THR A 34 -14.04 7.34 -0.57
N ASP A 35 -14.38 8.55 -1.02
CA ASP A 35 -15.78 8.82 -1.32
C ASP A 35 -16.22 7.80 -2.39
N VAL A 36 -17.06 6.85 -1.99
CA VAL A 36 -17.55 5.78 -2.85
C VAL A 36 -18.69 6.29 -3.72
N GLU A 37 -19.40 7.33 -3.28
CA GLU A 37 -20.57 7.91 -3.95
C GLU A 37 -20.33 8.30 -5.42
N PRO A 38 -19.24 9.00 -5.81
CA PRO A 38 -19.02 9.36 -7.21
C PRO A 38 -18.90 8.14 -8.12
N TYR A 39 -18.39 7.01 -7.62
CA TYR A 39 -18.28 5.78 -8.39
C TYR A 39 -19.60 5.02 -8.47
N LEU A 40 -20.46 5.12 -7.46
CA LEU A 40 -21.76 4.44 -7.44
C LEU A 40 -22.81 5.16 -8.29
N LEU A 41 -22.79 6.49 -8.32
CA LEU A 41 -23.72 7.31 -9.10
C LEU A 41 -23.58 7.11 -10.62
N LEU A 42 -22.38 6.70 -11.07
CA LEU A 42 -22.10 6.43 -12.49
C LEU A 42 -22.69 5.10 -12.98
N LEU A 43 -23.10 4.21 -12.06
CA LEU A 43 -23.60 2.87 -12.39
C LEU A 43 -25.12 2.85 -12.54
N THR A 44 -25.60 2.04 -13.47
CA THR A 44 -27.04 1.73 -13.54
C THR A 44 -27.47 0.86 -12.37
N GLN A 45 -28.76 0.87 -12.02
CA GLN A 45 -29.30 0.09 -10.90
C GLN A 45 -28.94 -1.40 -10.94
N LYS A 46 -28.93 -2.01 -12.14
CA LYS A 46 -28.55 -3.42 -12.32
C LYS A 46 -27.06 -3.65 -12.07
N GLN A 47 -26.20 -2.74 -12.53
CA GLN A 47 -24.76 -2.80 -12.32
C GLN A 47 -24.41 -2.61 -10.85
N LEU A 48 -25.09 -1.67 -10.19
CA LEU A 48 -24.93 -1.42 -8.76
C LEU A 48 -25.30 -2.66 -7.93
N LYS A 49 -26.44 -3.31 -8.22
CA LYS A 49 -26.81 -4.59 -7.58
C LYS A 49 -25.75 -5.67 -7.79
N PHE A 50 -25.21 -5.78 -8.99
CA PHE A 50 -24.13 -6.72 -9.30
C PHE A 50 -22.85 -6.44 -8.50
N VAL A 51 -22.42 -5.18 -8.37
CA VAL A 51 -21.23 -4.81 -7.60
C VAL A 51 -21.39 -5.15 -6.12
N TYR A 52 -22.56 -4.88 -5.53
CA TYR A 52 -22.83 -5.26 -4.13
C TYR A 52 -22.82 -6.79 -3.94
N ALA A 53 -23.48 -7.54 -4.83
CA ALA A 53 -23.48 -9.00 -4.79
C ALA A 53 -22.07 -9.59 -4.97
N LEU A 54 -21.23 -8.96 -5.80
CA LEU A 54 -19.84 -9.35 -6.02
C LEU A 54 -18.96 -9.13 -4.79
N CYS A 55 -19.22 -8.05 -4.05
CA CYS A 55 -18.57 -7.76 -2.78
C CYS A 55 -18.97 -8.77 -1.69
N GLY A 56 -20.25 -9.14 -1.62
CA GLY A 56 -20.74 -10.16 -0.68
C GLY A 56 -20.22 -11.58 -0.96
N ASN A 57 -20.02 -11.93 -2.23
CA ASN A 57 -19.65 -13.27 -2.67
C ASN A 57 -18.15 -13.46 -2.98
N ASN A 58 -17.26 -12.59 -2.47
CA ASN A 58 -15.81 -12.69 -2.67
C ASN A 58 -15.41 -12.88 -4.15
N MET A 59 -15.91 -12.03 -5.06
CA MET A 59 -15.63 -12.08 -6.51
C MET A 59 -16.19 -13.29 -7.26
N ASN A 60 -17.13 -14.06 -6.68
CA ASN A 60 -17.81 -15.13 -7.40
C ASN A 60 -18.84 -14.58 -8.40
N VAL A 61 -18.44 -14.51 -9.68
CA VAL A 61 -19.25 -13.92 -10.77
C VAL A 61 -20.55 -14.67 -11.02
N PRO A 62 -20.60 -16.02 -11.10
CA PRO A 62 -21.86 -16.74 -11.29
C PRO A 62 -22.89 -16.42 -10.22
N LYS A 63 -22.53 -16.54 -8.94
CA LYS A 63 -23.46 -16.26 -7.82
C LYS A 63 -23.90 -14.80 -7.77
N ALA A 64 -22.96 -13.88 -7.97
CA ALA A 64 -23.28 -12.45 -8.00
C ALA A 64 -24.19 -12.07 -9.18
N SER A 65 -24.07 -12.77 -10.32
CA SER A 65 -24.92 -12.55 -11.50
C SER A 65 -26.35 -13.02 -11.22
N GLU A 66 -26.52 -14.17 -10.58
CA GLU A 66 -27.82 -14.70 -10.16
C GLU A 66 -28.54 -13.75 -9.19
N GLU A 67 -27.85 -13.27 -8.16
CA GLU A 67 -28.40 -12.31 -7.18
C GLU A 67 -28.76 -10.95 -7.79
N ALA A 68 -28.01 -10.50 -8.80
CA ALA A 68 -28.29 -9.26 -9.51
C ALA A 68 -29.36 -9.41 -10.61
N GLY A 69 -29.84 -10.63 -10.87
CA GLY A 69 -30.82 -10.91 -11.92
C GLY A 69 -30.27 -10.68 -13.33
N ILE A 70 -29.00 -10.96 -13.55
CA ILE A 70 -28.32 -10.85 -14.85
C ILE A 70 -27.77 -12.20 -15.30
N THR A 71 -27.55 -12.35 -16.61
CA THR A 71 -26.92 -13.56 -17.14
C THR A 71 -25.44 -13.61 -16.78
N ARG A 72 -24.90 -14.81 -16.60
CA ARG A 72 -23.49 -15.03 -16.27
C ARG A 72 -22.53 -14.38 -17.29
N ASP A 73 -22.83 -14.50 -18.58
CA ASP A 73 -22.01 -13.91 -19.63
C ASP A 73 -21.99 -12.38 -19.56
N TYR A 74 -23.13 -11.78 -19.20
CA TYR A 74 -23.20 -10.33 -18.98
C TYR A 74 -22.43 -9.92 -17.72
N GLY A 75 -22.46 -10.71 -16.65
CA GLY A 75 -21.63 -10.53 -15.46
C GLY A 75 -20.13 -10.51 -15.77
N HIS A 76 -19.64 -11.42 -16.62
CA HIS A 76 -18.25 -11.41 -17.07
C HIS A 76 -17.92 -10.17 -17.90
N LYS A 77 -18.82 -9.73 -18.79
CA LYS A 77 -18.64 -8.47 -19.54
C LYS A 77 -18.60 -7.24 -18.63
N LEU A 78 -19.40 -7.24 -17.56
CA LEU A 78 -19.45 -6.16 -16.59
C LEU A 78 -18.14 -5.98 -15.81
N LEU A 79 -17.42 -7.06 -15.53
CA LEU A 79 -16.10 -6.97 -14.89
C LEU A 79 -15.07 -6.27 -15.76
N THR A 80 -15.18 -6.37 -17.09
CA THR A 80 -14.28 -5.67 -18.01
C THR A 80 -14.51 -4.16 -17.97
N ASN A 81 -15.71 -3.71 -17.61
CA ASN A 81 -16.05 -2.29 -17.55
C ASN A 81 -15.24 -1.55 -16.45
N PRO A 82 -14.50 -0.48 -16.79
CA PRO A 82 -13.67 0.24 -15.83
C PRO A 82 -14.48 0.87 -14.70
N ASN A 83 -15.71 1.32 -14.93
CA ASN A 83 -16.53 1.97 -13.91
C ASN A 83 -16.97 0.98 -12.82
N VAL A 84 -17.37 -0.23 -13.24
CA VAL A 84 -17.74 -1.33 -12.34
C VAL A 84 -16.55 -1.76 -11.49
N ARG A 85 -15.35 -1.86 -12.09
CA ARG A 85 -14.12 -2.21 -11.37
C ARG A 85 -13.72 -1.15 -10.35
N LYS A 86 -13.81 0.13 -10.71
CA LYS A 86 -13.56 1.25 -9.79
C LYS A 86 -14.52 1.23 -8.61
N ALA A 87 -15.82 1.09 -8.86
CA ALA A 87 -16.85 1.02 -7.82
C ALA A 87 -16.63 -0.17 -6.87
N TYR A 88 -16.33 -1.35 -7.41
CA TYR A 88 -15.99 -2.53 -6.60
C TYR A 88 -14.75 -2.30 -5.72
N THR A 89 -13.69 -1.73 -6.29
CA THR A 89 -12.43 -1.47 -5.58
C THR A 89 -12.64 -0.46 -4.45
N ALA A 90 -13.38 0.62 -4.71
CA ALA A 90 -13.71 1.63 -3.68
C ALA A 90 -14.52 1.02 -2.53
N LEU A 91 -15.56 0.23 -2.83
CA LEU A 91 -16.34 -0.48 -1.81
C LEU A 91 -15.49 -1.47 -1.00
N MET A 92 -14.61 -2.22 -1.66
CA MET A 92 -13.77 -3.19 -0.96
C MET A 92 -12.75 -2.49 -0.07
N ASN A 93 -12.16 -1.38 -0.51
CA ASN A 93 -11.24 -0.58 0.29
C ASN A 93 -11.95 0.04 1.51
N GLN A 94 -13.16 0.56 1.34
CA GLN A 94 -13.97 1.06 2.45
C GLN A 94 -14.27 -0.04 3.48
N ARG A 95 -14.65 -1.25 3.04
CA ARG A 95 -14.91 -2.37 3.95
C ARG A 95 -13.64 -2.87 4.64
N ASN A 96 -12.53 -2.94 3.90
CA ASN A 96 -11.24 -3.35 4.43
C ASN A 96 -10.69 -2.35 5.43
N PHE A 97 -10.93 -1.05 5.23
CA PHE A 97 -10.52 -0.02 6.16
C PHE A 97 -11.05 -0.26 7.58
N HIS A 98 -12.30 -0.69 7.72
CA HIS A 98 -12.87 -1.01 9.03
C HIS A 98 -12.44 -2.37 9.59
N LYS A 99 -11.99 -3.29 8.74
CA LYS A 99 -11.63 -4.66 9.14
C LYS A 99 -10.14 -4.80 9.46
N VAL A 100 -9.31 -4.02 8.81
CA VAL A 100 -7.85 -4.08 8.91
C VAL A 100 -7.39 -2.98 9.84
N MET A 101 -6.67 -3.36 10.89
CA MET A 101 -6.09 -2.42 11.84
C MET A 101 -5.22 -1.39 11.11
N GLY A 102 -5.55 -0.11 11.26
CA GLY A 102 -4.79 0.97 10.64
C GLY A 102 -3.45 1.19 11.34
N TYR A 103 -2.46 1.77 10.66
CA TYR A 103 -1.10 1.98 11.23
C TYR A 103 -1.10 2.61 12.64
N GLN A 104 -1.97 3.59 12.90
CA GLN A 104 -2.05 4.24 14.21
C GLN A 104 -2.60 3.30 15.28
N GLU A 105 -3.63 2.53 14.93
CA GLU A 105 -4.26 1.54 15.80
C GLU A 105 -3.28 0.40 16.13
N VAL A 106 -2.41 0.01 15.17
CA VAL A 106 -1.31 -0.94 15.45
C VAL A 106 -0.38 -0.42 16.55
N LEU A 107 0.02 0.84 16.46
CA LEU A 107 0.93 1.45 17.44
C LEU A 107 0.26 1.66 18.79
N GLU A 108 -1.02 2.04 18.79
CA GLU A 108 -1.83 2.16 20.00
C GLU A 108 -1.94 0.82 20.72
N PHE A 109 -2.31 -0.25 20.00
CA PHE A 109 -2.36 -1.60 20.54
C PHE A 109 -1.02 -2.03 21.15
N ALA A 110 0.08 -1.85 20.41
CA ALA A 110 1.41 -2.16 20.91
C ALA A 110 1.77 -1.37 22.18
N THR A 111 1.35 -0.10 22.26
CA THR A 111 1.54 0.75 23.44
C THR A 111 0.75 0.25 24.64
N SER A 112 -0.52 -0.12 24.45
CA SER A 112 -1.37 -0.67 25.51
C SER A 112 -0.85 -2.00 26.06
N VAL A 113 -0.27 -2.86 25.22
CA VAL A 113 0.40 -4.10 25.68
C VAL A 113 1.61 -3.78 26.55
N VAL A 114 2.46 -2.83 26.13
CA VAL A 114 3.66 -2.45 26.88
C VAL A 114 3.32 -1.81 28.23
N ARG A 115 2.25 -1.02 28.29
CA ARG A 115 1.74 -0.40 29.53
C ARG A 115 1.03 -1.38 30.46
N GLY A 116 0.73 -2.61 30.00
CA GLY A 116 0.02 -3.62 30.79
C GLY A 116 -1.49 -3.37 30.89
N GLU A 117 -2.07 -2.58 30.00
CA GLU A 117 -3.52 -2.30 29.94
C GLU A 117 -4.29 -3.52 29.41
N ILE A 118 -3.68 -4.26 28.48
CA ILE A 118 -4.21 -5.51 27.92
C ILE A 118 -3.75 -6.67 28.82
N LYS A 119 -4.66 -7.60 29.12
CA LYS A 119 -4.38 -8.78 29.93
C LYS A 119 -4.56 -10.06 29.12
N ASP A 120 -3.68 -11.02 29.34
CA ASP A 120 -3.76 -12.34 28.72
C ASP A 120 -4.49 -13.31 29.64
N THR A 121 -5.36 -14.13 29.06
CA THR A 121 -6.05 -15.19 29.79
C THR A 121 -5.45 -16.53 29.39
N THR A 122 -4.85 -17.23 30.35
CA THR A 122 -4.30 -18.57 30.15
C THR A 122 -5.14 -19.61 30.89
N LEU A 123 -5.34 -20.76 30.24
CA LEU A 123 -6.06 -21.88 30.83
C LEU A 123 -5.09 -22.74 31.64
N ASN A 124 -5.39 -22.96 32.91
CA ASN A 124 -4.62 -23.91 33.70
C ASN A 124 -5.07 -25.34 33.36
N MET A 125 -4.20 -26.11 32.69
CA MET A 125 -4.52 -27.49 32.26
C MET A 125 -4.79 -28.46 33.42
N LYS A 126 -4.41 -28.11 34.66
CA LYS A 126 -4.60 -28.99 35.84
C LYS A 126 -5.92 -28.76 36.55
N THR A 127 -6.39 -27.51 36.63
CA THR A 127 -7.63 -27.15 37.33
C THR A 127 -8.79 -26.81 36.38
N GLY A 128 -8.51 -26.60 35.09
CA GLY A 128 -9.52 -26.20 34.10
C GLY A 128 -10.00 -24.75 34.27
N GLU A 129 -9.41 -24.00 35.20
CA GLU A 129 -9.76 -22.61 35.46
C GLU A 129 -8.93 -21.66 34.57
N ALA A 130 -9.60 -20.62 34.06
CA ALA A 130 -8.97 -19.57 33.28
C ALA A 130 -8.41 -18.49 34.24
N PHE A 131 -7.12 -18.22 34.17
CA PHE A 131 -6.45 -17.18 34.95
C PHE A 131 -6.05 -16.03 34.03
N THR A 132 -6.45 -14.82 34.42
CA THR A 132 -6.07 -13.60 33.69
C THR A 132 -4.84 -12.98 34.35
N HIS A 133 -3.74 -12.87 33.60
CA HIS A 133 -2.49 -12.27 34.05
C HIS A 133 -2.05 -11.15 33.12
N GLU A 134 -1.10 -10.34 33.58
CA GLU A 134 -0.43 -9.38 32.71
C GLU A 134 0.35 -10.06 31.59
N PRO A 135 0.55 -9.41 30.43
CA PRO A 135 1.32 -9.97 29.34
C PRO A 135 2.73 -10.33 29.81
N LEU A 136 3.25 -11.45 29.30
CA LEU A 136 4.58 -11.91 29.67
C LEU A 136 5.65 -10.87 29.27
N VAL A 137 6.70 -10.74 30.08
CA VAL A 137 7.77 -9.74 29.83
C VAL A 137 8.38 -9.88 28.43
N LYS A 138 8.48 -11.12 27.92
CA LYS A 138 8.99 -11.41 26.57
C LYS A 138 8.13 -10.78 25.48
N ASP A 139 6.81 -10.88 25.61
CA ASP A 139 5.87 -10.32 24.64
C ASP A 139 5.90 -8.80 24.69
N ARG A 140 5.93 -8.21 25.89
CA ARG A 140 6.12 -6.76 26.08
C ARG A 140 7.41 -6.26 25.43
N PHE A 141 8.51 -6.99 25.58
CA PHE A 141 9.79 -6.62 24.95
C PHE A 141 9.69 -6.61 23.42
N LYS A 142 8.91 -7.54 22.83
CA LYS A 142 8.73 -7.58 21.38
C LYS A 142 7.94 -6.39 20.83
N TYR A 143 6.85 -6.02 21.50
CA TYR A 143 6.08 -4.83 21.15
C TYR A 143 6.88 -3.55 21.38
N LEU A 144 7.65 -3.49 22.46
CA LEU A 144 8.54 -2.38 22.76
C LEU A 144 9.64 -2.23 21.69
N GLU A 145 10.27 -3.32 21.26
CA GLU A 145 11.24 -3.33 20.14
C GLU A 145 10.61 -2.74 18.87
N THR A 146 9.36 -3.11 18.57
CA THR A 146 8.62 -2.62 17.40
C THR A 146 8.36 -1.11 17.50
N LEU A 147 7.98 -0.61 18.68
CA LEU A 147 7.82 0.83 18.95
C LEU A 147 9.15 1.58 18.90
N MET A 148 10.24 0.98 19.37
CA MET A 148 11.57 1.58 19.30
C MET A 148 12.07 1.69 17.87
N LYS A 149 11.79 0.69 17.02
CA LYS A 149 12.09 0.73 15.58
C LYS A 149 11.28 1.84 14.88
N HIS A 150 10.00 1.95 15.22
CA HIS A 150 9.16 3.06 14.74
C HIS A 150 9.76 4.44 15.07
N ASN A 151 10.22 4.62 16.31
CA ASN A 151 10.76 5.89 16.79
C ASN A 151 12.25 6.10 16.45
N ASN A 152 12.85 5.22 15.63
CA ASN A 152 14.28 5.24 15.29
C ASN A 152 15.23 5.26 16.52
N VAL A 153 14.78 4.73 17.66
CA VAL A 153 15.60 4.63 18.88
C VAL A 153 16.61 3.50 18.72
N LEU A 154 16.17 2.38 18.15
CA LEU A 154 17.03 1.28 17.74
C LEU A 154 17.54 1.57 16.34
N ALA A 155 18.68 2.27 16.26
CA ALA A 155 19.44 2.31 15.02
C ALA A 155 20.14 0.95 14.86
N ASP A 156 19.57 0.08 14.00
CA ASP A 156 20.39 -0.94 13.38
C ASP A 156 21.45 -0.16 12.59
N LYS A 157 22.68 -0.12 13.11
CA LYS A 157 23.82 0.38 12.35
C LYS A 157 23.91 -0.52 11.13
N GLN A 158 23.26 -0.14 10.03
CA GLN A 158 23.53 -0.74 8.75
C GLN A 158 24.98 -0.40 8.48
N LEU A 159 25.85 -1.38 8.72
CA LEU A 159 27.25 -1.36 8.29
C LEU A 159 27.32 -1.52 6.76
N LEU A 160 26.43 -0.87 6.01
CA LEU A 160 26.62 -0.62 4.59
C LEU A 160 27.35 0.71 4.47
N ASN A 161 28.60 0.68 4.93
CA ASN A 161 29.63 1.64 4.54
C ASN A 161 30.09 1.31 3.12
N VAL A 162 29.15 1.18 2.16
CA VAL A 162 29.49 1.39 0.77
C VAL A 162 29.48 2.89 0.64
N GLN A 163 30.66 3.51 0.77
CA GLN A 163 30.84 4.91 0.46
C GLN A 163 30.37 5.12 -0.99
N ALA A 164 29.12 5.55 -1.14
CA ALA A 164 28.49 5.94 -2.39
C ALA A 164 29.05 7.27 -2.92
N THR A 165 30.37 7.41 -2.86
CA THR A 165 31.20 8.42 -3.53
C THR A 165 32.33 7.74 -4.31
N GLY A 166 32.42 6.40 -4.28
CA GLY A 166 33.30 5.62 -5.16
C GLY A 166 32.48 4.94 -6.25
N LYS A 167 32.73 5.32 -7.50
CA LYS A 167 32.20 4.70 -8.72
C LYS A 167 32.39 3.17 -8.64
N THR A 168 31.37 2.41 -8.29
CA THR A 168 31.45 0.94 -8.28
C THR A 168 31.54 0.47 -9.72
N THR A 169 32.75 0.13 -10.15
CA THR A 169 33.00 -0.37 -11.50
C THR A 169 32.85 -1.87 -11.45
N ILE A 170 31.75 -2.40 -12.01
CA ILE A 170 31.52 -3.83 -12.13
C ILE A 170 32.21 -4.27 -13.42
N MET A 171 33.37 -4.92 -13.32
CA MET A 171 34.00 -5.57 -14.46
C MET A 171 33.36 -6.94 -14.67
N VAL A 172 32.79 -7.14 -15.86
CA VAL A 172 32.19 -8.41 -16.28
C VAL A 172 33.17 -9.05 -17.25
N ASP A 173 33.83 -10.12 -16.80
CA ASP A 173 34.71 -10.92 -17.65
C ASP A 173 33.86 -12.00 -18.32
N ILE A 174 33.73 -11.95 -19.64
CA ILE A 174 33.00 -12.94 -20.44
C ILE A 174 34.05 -13.70 -21.24
N GLU A 175 34.35 -14.94 -20.82
CA GLU A 175 35.25 -15.80 -21.57
C GLU A 175 34.69 -16.06 -22.98
N GLY A 176 35.49 -15.74 -24.01
CA GLY A 176 35.16 -16.01 -25.41
C GLY A 176 34.66 -14.80 -26.23
N MET A 177 34.73 -13.58 -25.70
CA MET A 177 34.45 -12.35 -26.45
C MET A 177 35.74 -11.50 -26.51
N GLU A 178 36.67 -11.90 -27.38
CA GLU A 178 37.86 -11.11 -27.67
C GLU A 178 37.43 -9.83 -28.43
N ASP A 179 37.74 -8.69 -27.82
CA ASP A 179 37.77 -7.34 -28.37
C ASP A 179 36.45 -6.73 -28.88
N PHE A 180 35.59 -6.30 -27.95
CA PHE A 180 34.58 -5.27 -28.22
C PHE A 180 35.08 -3.91 -27.74
N ASP A 181 35.77 -3.19 -28.63
CA ASP A 181 36.37 -1.89 -28.35
C ASP A 181 35.28 -0.80 -28.35
N PHE A 182 34.79 -0.40 -27.17
CA PHE A 182 33.65 0.52 -27.01
C PHE A 182 33.95 2.01 -27.30
N ASN A 183 35.20 2.34 -27.69
CA ASN A 183 35.66 3.73 -27.89
C ASN A 183 36.17 4.02 -29.32
N GLY A 184 35.76 3.23 -30.31
CA GLY A 184 35.99 3.54 -31.72
C GLY A 184 34.99 4.57 -32.24
N THR A 185 35.44 5.78 -32.56
CA THR A 185 34.69 6.74 -33.38
C THR A 185 34.64 6.24 -34.82
N ASP A 186 33.80 5.23 -35.08
CA ASP A 186 33.52 4.78 -36.44
C ASP A 186 32.27 5.46 -36.98
N ASN A 187 32.47 6.06 -38.16
CA ASN A 187 31.54 6.88 -38.89
C ASN A 187 30.16 6.23 -39.06
N LEU A 188 29.13 7.06 -39.01
CA LEU A 188 27.75 6.77 -39.43
C LEU A 188 27.75 6.26 -40.88
N ASN A 189 27.89 4.95 -41.06
CA ASN A 189 27.42 4.25 -42.25
C ASN A 189 26.23 3.42 -41.81
N GLU A 190 25.08 3.73 -42.39
CA GLU A 190 23.80 3.07 -42.14
C GLU A 190 23.94 1.54 -42.24
N PRO A 191 23.24 0.76 -41.40
CA PRO A 191 23.27 -0.69 -41.51
C PRO A 191 22.63 -1.10 -42.85
N VAL A 192 23.46 -1.54 -43.79
CA VAL A 192 22.99 -2.16 -45.04
C VAL A 192 22.17 -3.39 -44.68
N ARG A 193 20.87 -3.34 -44.95
CA ARG A 193 19.98 -4.49 -44.78
C ARG A 193 20.40 -5.57 -45.78
N LYS A 194 20.69 -6.77 -45.29
CA LYS A 194 21.13 -7.92 -46.10
C LYS A 194 20.01 -8.53 -46.96
N ASP A 195 18.81 -7.95 -46.92
CA ASP A 195 17.59 -8.58 -47.41
C ASP A 195 17.11 -8.01 -48.75
N ILE A 196 17.88 -7.10 -49.37
CA ILE A 196 17.59 -6.56 -50.70
C ILE A 196 18.63 -7.11 -51.66
N THR A 197 18.24 -8.10 -52.46
CA THR A 197 18.94 -8.47 -53.68
C THR A 197 18.46 -7.54 -54.79
N ASP A 198 19.33 -6.63 -55.23
CA ASP A 198 19.08 -5.84 -56.44
C ASP A 198 19.23 -6.77 -57.65
N ASP A 199 18.11 -7.33 -58.11
CA ASP A 199 18.00 -7.94 -59.43
C ASP A 199 18.15 -6.85 -60.49
N ILE A 200 19.40 -6.53 -60.83
CA ILE A 200 19.71 -5.73 -62.01
C ILE A 200 19.56 -6.65 -63.23
N ILE A 201 18.43 -6.49 -63.91
CA ILE A 201 18.20 -6.94 -65.27
C ILE A 201 19.11 -6.11 -66.17
N ASP A 202 20.21 -6.68 -66.64
CA ASP A 202 20.98 -6.12 -67.75
C ASP A 202 20.35 -6.56 -69.08
N MET A 203 20.05 -5.57 -69.93
CA MET A 203 19.66 -5.69 -71.33
C MET A 203 20.83 -5.28 -72.22
#